data_AF-A0A968QWI8-F1
#
_entry.id   AF-A0A968QWI8-F1
#
_cell.length_a   1.000
_cell.length_b   1.000
_cell.length_c   1.000
_cell.angle_alpha   90.00
_cell.angle_beta   90.00
_cell.angle_gamma   90.00
#
_symmetry.space_group_name_H-M   'P 1'
#
loop_
_entity.id
_entity.type
_entity.pdbx_description
1 polymer ?
#
loop_
_entity_poly.entity_id
_entity_poly.type
_entity_poly.pdbx_seq_one_letter_code
_entity_poly.pdbx_strand_id
1 'polypeptide(L)'
;MAKYFHSHILKEEPMSDHTFSRRDFLKTASAAGAASMLSPFGSLAMAEEKASVSTRPFGKTGVNVSTLALGTMFDTGSNQLLLRQAIQMGVTYWDTADCYERRQKRGRHRQIFC
;
A
#
# COMPACT_ATOMS: atom_id res chain seq x y z
N MET A 1 -65.91 -3.02 -40.14
CA MET A 1 -64.66 -3.54 -40.76
C MET A 1 -63.76 -2.37 -41.07
N ALA A 2 -62.48 -2.49 -40.73
CA ALA A 2 -61.37 -1.54 -40.92
C ALA A 2 -61.40 -0.29 -40.00
N LYS A 3 -60.59 -0.19 -38.93
CA LYS A 3 -59.12 -0.17 -38.79
C LYS A 3 -58.53 1.24 -38.95
N TYR A 4 -57.96 1.74 -37.84
CA TYR A 4 -56.82 2.66 -37.72
C TYR A 4 -57.07 4.13 -38.19
N PHE A 5 -56.64 5.19 -37.51
CA PHE A 5 -55.24 5.50 -37.23
C PHE A 5 -55.14 6.70 -36.25
N HIS A 6 -54.30 6.53 -35.21
CA HIS A 6 -53.49 7.52 -34.48
C HIS A 6 -54.13 8.81 -33.92
N SER A 7 -53.95 9.07 -32.62
CA SER A 7 -52.67 9.64 -32.16
C SER A 7 -52.63 9.92 -30.64
N HIS A 8 -51.48 9.60 -30.04
CA HIS A 8 -50.94 10.11 -28.78
C HIS A 8 -51.63 9.75 -27.45
N ILE A 9 -51.52 8.48 -27.05
CA ILE A 9 -51.31 8.15 -25.64
C ILE A 9 -49.79 8.10 -25.44
N LEU A 10 -49.26 9.08 -24.70
CA LEU A 10 -47.86 9.15 -24.29
C LEU A 10 -47.51 7.87 -23.55
N LYS A 11 -46.64 7.05 -24.16
CA LYS A 11 -45.88 6.05 -23.42
C LYS A 11 -44.95 6.83 -22.51
N GLU A 12 -45.29 6.90 -21.24
CA GLU A 12 -44.31 7.11 -20.19
C GLU A 12 -43.34 5.92 -20.26
N GLU A 13 -42.20 6.10 -20.94
CA GLU A 13 -41.07 5.20 -20.78
C GLU A 13 -40.63 5.35 -19.32
N PRO A 14 -40.69 4.31 -18.48
CA PRO A 14 -40.21 4.42 -17.12
C PRO A 14 -38.72 4.74 -17.23
N MET A 15 -38.34 5.95 -16.84
CA MET A 15 -36.96 6.31 -16.61
C MET A 15 -36.48 5.38 -15.51
N SER A 16 -35.85 4.27 -15.90
CA SER A 16 -35.28 3.33 -14.97
C SER A 16 -34.17 4.08 -14.24
N ASP A 17 -34.48 4.46 -13.01
CA ASP A 17 -33.48 4.93 -12.07
C ASP A 17 -32.55 3.74 -11.79
N HIS A 18 -31.53 3.59 -12.63
CA HIS A 18 -30.47 2.61 -12.48
C HIS A 18 -29.61 3.01 -11.29
N THR A 19 -30.18 2.83 -10.11
CA THR A 19 -29.48 2.90 -8.84
C THR A 19 -28.47 1.75 -8.83
N PHE A 20 -27.23 2.05 -9.19
CA PHE A 20 -26.16 1.07 -9.19
C PHE A 20 -25.91 0.61 -7.76
N SER A 21 -26.44 -0.57 -7.41
CA SER A 21 -26.33 -1.10 -6.06
C SER A 21 -24.93 -1.65 -5.82
N ARG A 22 -24.44 -1.57 -4.58
CA ARG A 22 -23.18 -2.21 -4.15
C ARG A 22 -23.13 -3.70 -4.53
N ARG A 23 -24.28 -4.37 -4.56
CA ARG A 23 -24.41 -5.77 -4.98
C ARG A 23 -24.19 -5.96 -6.49
N ASP A 24 -24.66 -5.02 -7.30
CA ASP A 24 -24.46 -5.06 -8.75
C ASP A 24 -23.00 -4.76 -9.08
N PHE A 25 -22.36 -3.85 -8.35
CA PHE A 25 -20.90 -3.68 -8.40
C PHE A 25 -20.17 -4.98 -8.08
N LEU A 26 -20.50 -5.67 -6.97
CA LEU A 26 -19.84 -6.93 -6.61
C LEU A 26 -20.09 -8.03 -7.64
N LYS A 27 -21.27 -8.09 -8.27
CA LYS A 27 -21.58 -9.02 -9.35
C LYS A 27 -20.77 -8.72 -10.63
N THR A 28 -20.65 -7.45 -10.99
CA THR A 28 -19.86 -7.04 -12.15
C THR A 28 -18.37 -7.24 -11.91
N ALA A 29 -17.87 -6.87 -10.73
CA ALA A 29 -16.48 -7.05 -10.34
C ALA A 29 -16.09 -8.53 -10.26
N SER A 30 -16.96 -9.40 -9.73
CA SER A 30 -16.72 -10.85 -9.69
C SER A 30 -16.75 -11.48 -11.09
N ALA A 31 -17.70 -11.09 -11.95
CA ALA A 31 -17.76 -11.58 -13.34
C ALA A 31 -16.54 -11.14 -14.16
N ALA A 32 -16.12 -9.88 -14.04
CA ALA A 32 -14.92 -9.36 -14.71
C ALA A 32 -13.63 -9.99 -14.18
N GLY A 33 -13.55 -10.25 -12.87
CA GLY A 33 -12.41 -10.93 -12.24
C GLY A 33 -12.30 -12.42 -12.58
N ALA A 34 -13.42 -13.11 -12.86
CA ALA A 34 -13.37 -14.50 -13.30
C ALA A 34 -12.83 -14.63 -14.75
N ALA A 35 -13.12 -13.66 -15.61
CA ALA A 35 -12.62 -13.65 -16.98
C ALA A 35 -11.09 -13.47 -17.08
N SER A 36 -10.47 -12.81 -16.09
CA SER A 36 -9.01 -12.63 -16.07
C SER A 36 -8.23 -13.91 -15.74
N MET A 37 -8.89 -14.93 -15.17
CA MET A 37 -8.27 -16.24 -14.89
C MET A 37 -8.07 -17.11 -16.14
N LEU A 38 -8.70 -16.77 -17.27
CA LEU A 38 -8.53 -17.46 -18.55
C LEU A 38 -7.47 -16.81 -19.44
N SER A 39 -6.92 -15.66 -19.04
CA SER A 39 -5.70 -15.13 -19.65
C SER A 39 -4.55 -16.08 -19.31
N PRO A 40 -3.66 -16.43 -20.26
CA PRO A 40 -2.41 -17.06 -19.88
C PRO A 40 -1.75 -16.14 -18.83
N PHE A 41 -1.47 -16.71 -17.65
CA PHE A 41 -0.72 -16.11 -16.55
C PHE A 41 0.75 -15.89 -16.94
N GLY A 42 0.99 -15.42 -18.16
CA GLY A 42 2.29 -15.11 -18.71
C GLY A 42 2.82 -13.87 -18.01
N SER A 43 3.65 -14.11 -17.00
CA SER A 43 4.51 -13.14 -16.35
C SER A 43 3.83 -12.11 -15.43
N LEU A 44 3.28 -12.61 -14.31
CA LEU A 44 3.43 -11.88 -13.04
C LEU A 44 4.73 -12.30 -12.33
N ALA A 45 5.80 -12.52 -13.09
CA ALA A 45 7.14 -12.44 -12.53
C ALA A 45 7.57 -10.97 -12.68
N MET A 46 7.04 -10.11 -11.80
CA MET A 46 7.79 -8.90 -11.47
C MET A 46 9.10 -9.41 -10.91
N ALA A 47 10.20 -9.14 -11.64
CA ALA A 47 11.52 -9.28 -11.07
C ALA A 47 11.46 -8.65 -9.68
N GLU A 48 11.76 -9.43 -8.64
CA GLU A 48 12.00 -8.89 -7.32
C GLU A 48 13.31 -8.11 -7.41
N GLU A 49 13.28 -6.95 -8.05
CA GLU A 49 14.25 -5.91 -7.78
C GLU A 49 13.98 -5.56 -6.32
N LYS A 50 14.80 -6.15 -5.45
CA LYS A 50 14.76 -5.96 -4.01
C LYS A 50 14.72 -4.45 -3.77
N ALA A 51 13.53 -3.93 -3.48
CA ALA A 51 13.25 -2.49 -3.51
C ALA A 51 14.17 -1.80 -2.50
N SER A 52 15.29 -1.29 -2.99
CA SER A 52 16.31 -0.66 -2.17
C SER A 52 15.94 0.81 -1.99
N VAL A 53 16.02 1.30 -0.76
CA VAL A 53 15.75 2.69 -0.44
C VAL A 53 16.73 3.60 -1.20
N SER A 54 16.20 4.55 -1.96
CA SER A 54 17.01 5.55 -2.67
C SER A 54 17.86 6.39 -1.72
N THR A 55 19.04 6.81 -2.17
CA THR A 55 19.99 7.62 -1.37
C THR A 55 20.06 9.06 -1.86
N ARG A 56 20.41 9.98 -0.95
CA ARG A 56 20.59 11.42 -1.23
C ARG A 56 21.73 11.99 -0.39
N PRO A 57 22.49 13.00 -0.87
CA PRO A 57 23.49 13.68 -0.08
C PRO A 57 22.88 14.39 1.14
N PHE A 58 23.53 14.23 2.30
CA PHE A 58 23.11 14.81 3.57
C PHE A 58 23.62 16.23 3.74
N GLY A 59 22.74 17.21 3.50
CA GLY A 59 23.01 18.62 3.72
C GLY A 59 24.33 19.09 3.09
N LYS A 60 25.11 19.87 3.83
CA LYS A 60 26.42 20.38 3.39
C LYS A 60 27.55 19.35 3.49
N THR A 61 27.34 18.25 4.21
CA THR A 61 28.37 17.20 4.38
C THR A 61 28.54 16.35 3.12
N GLY A 62 27.49 16.27 2.27
CA GLY A 62 27.53 15.54 1.01
C GLY A 62 27.54 14.02 1.15
N VAL A 63 27.52 13.46 2.37
CA VAL A 63 27.47 12.01 2.60
C VAL A 63 26.15 11.46 2.09
N ASN A 64 26.19 10.48 1.20
CA ASN A 64 24.97 9.83 0.70
C ASN A 64 24.36 8.95 1.79
N VAL A 65 23.14 9.30 2.19
CA VAL A 65 22.34 8.57 3.19
C VAL A 65 21.04 8.07 2.58
N SER A 66 20.45 7.02 3.16
CA SER A 66 19.12 6.57 2.76
C SER A 66 18.08 7.67 2.96
N THR A 67 17.20 7.85 1.98
CA THR A 67 16.12 8.86 2.04
C THR A 67 15.12 8.54 3.16
N LEU A 68 14.96 7.26 3.48
CA LEU A 68 14.21 6.77 4.64
C LEU A 68 15.17 6.53 5.81
N ALA A 69 14.78 6.99 7.00
CA ALA A 69 15.51 6.77 8.25
C ALA A 69 14.76 5.80 9.17
N LEU A 70 15.48 5.03 9.99
CA LEU A 70 14.88 4.19 11.04
C LEU A 70 14.97 4.90 12.39
N GLY A 71 13.84 5.17 13.03
CA GLY A 71 13.79 5.67 14.40
C GLY A 71 13.83 4.53 15.42
N THR A 72 14.72 4.60 16.41
CA THR A 72 14.92 3.52 17.40
C THR A 72 14.16 3.72 18.71
N MET A 73 12.99 4.36 18.67
CA MET A 73 12.16 4.60 19.87
C MET A 73 11.44 3.33 20.39
N PHE A 74 11.68 2.17 19.76
CA PHE A 74 11.14 0.87 20.16
C PHE A 74 12.21 0.01 20.84
N ASP A 75 11.79 -1.10 21.48
CA ASP A 75 12.73 -2.06 22.06
C ASP A 75 13.52 -2.78 20.95
N THR A 76 14.71 -2.26 20.65
CA THR A 76 15.62 -2.79 19.65
C THR A 76 16.16 -4.17 20.04
N GLY A 77 16.23 -4.50 21.34
CA GLY A 77 16.66 -5.81 21.83
C GLY A 77 15.67 -6.92 21.47
N SER A 78 14.38 -6.66 21.64
CA SER A 78 13.32 -7.62 21.31
C SER A 78 12.94 -7.64 19.83
N ASN A 79 13.16 -6.54 19.09
CA ASN A 79 12.70 -6.37 17.71
C ASN A 79 13.82 -6.42 16.66
N GLN A 80 14.77 -7.35 16.82
CA GLN A 80 15.89 -7.55 15.90
C GLN A 80 15.47 -7.84 14.44
N LEU A 81 14.27 -8.40 14.23
CA LEU A 81 13.71 -8.64 12.90
C LEU A 81 13.46 -7.34 12.13
N LEU A 82 12.93 -6.30 12.80
CA LEU A 82 12.73 -4.98 12.19
C LEU A 82 14.06 -4.35 11.78
N LEU A 83 15.09 -4.51 12.61
CA LEU A 83 16.44 -4.01 12.33
C LEU A 83 17.04 -4.70 11.11
N ARG A 84 16.94 -6.04 11.05
CA ARG A 84 17.42 -6.81 9.90
C ARG A 84 16.69 -6.45 8.62
N GLN A 85 15.37 -6.25 8.70
CA GLN A 85 14.59 -5.82 7.54
C GLN A 85 15.01 -4.44 7.04
N ALA A 86 15.22 -3.48 7.95
CA ALA A 86 15.69 -2.14 7.59
C ALA A 86 17.04 -2.18 6.85
N ILE A 87 17.98 -3.00 7.33
CA ILE A 87 19.27 -3.23 6.67
C ILE A 87 19.07 -3.88 5.29
N GLN A 88 18.21 -4.89 5.19
CA GLN A 88 17.93 -5.56 3.91
C GLN A 88 17.30 -4.64 2.87
N MET A 89 16.53 -3.65 3.29
CA MET A 89 15.96 -2.59 2.44
C MET A 89 16.97 -1.48 2.12
N GLY A 90 18.17 -1.50 2.70
CA GLY A 90 19.22 -0.51 2.43
C GLY A 90 19.11 0.78 3.26
N VAL A 91 18.48 0.74 4.44
CA VAL A 91 18.43 1.89 5.36
C VAL A 91 19.80 2.06 6.02
N THR A 92 20.43 3.21 5.78
CA THR A 92 21.76 3.56 6.31
C THR A 92 21.71 4.67 7.36
N TYR A 93 20.58 5.35 7.52
CA TYR A 93 20.41 6.44 8.48
C TYR A 93 19.48 6.05 9.65
N TRP A 94 19.95 6.24 10.88
CA TRP A 94 19.29 5.80 12.11
C TRP A 94 19.13 6.97 13.08
N ASP A 95 17.89 7.24 13.50
CA ASP A 95 17.55 8.28 14.48
C ASP A 95 17.49 7.66 15.88
N THR A 96 18.38 8.10 16.76
CA THR A 96 18.47 7.64 18.16
C THR A 96 18.61 8.85 19.09
N ALA A 97 18.14 8.70 20.33
CA ALA A 97 18.29 9.72 21.37
C ALA A 97 18.44 9.09 22.74
N ASP A 98 19.27 9.68 23.62
CA ASP A 98 19.46 9.23 25.01
C ASP A 98 18.15 9.18 25.80
N CYS A 99 17.16 10.00 25.44
CA CYS A 99 15.87 10.02 26.10
C CYS A 99 14.92 8.88 25.67
N TYR A 100 15.18 8.17 24.56
CA TYR A 100 14.33 7.06 24.12
C TYR A 100 14.39 5.87 25.08
N GLU A 101 15.55 5.61 25.70
CA GLU A 101 15.71 4.53 26.68
C GLU A 101 15.09 4.85 28.07
N ARG A 102 14.78 6.12 28.36
CA ARG A 102 14.35 6.55 29.71
C ARG A 102 12.97 6.05 30.14
N ARG A 103 12.21 5.44 29.23
CA ARG A 103 10.94 4.76 29.56
C ARG A 103 11.10 3.27 29.91
N GLN A 104 12.26 2.66 29.64
CA GLN A 104 12.48 1.25 29.94
C GLN A 104 13.16 1.10 31.31
N LYS A 105 12.33 0.96 32.35
CA LYS A 105 12.82 0.72 33.72
C LYS A 105 13.51 -0.65 33.83
N ARG A 106 14.70 -0.60 34.46
CA ARG A 106 15.51 -1.70 35.05
C ARG A 106 16.15 -2.72 34.08
N GLY A 107 17.45 -2.51 33.88
CA GLY A 107 18.43 -3.60 33.92
C GLY A 107 18.77 -4.28 32.58
N ARG A 108 19.52 -3.59 31.71
CA ARG A 108 20.68 -4.11 30.96
C ARG A 108 21.18 -3.06 29.96
N HIS A 109 22.42 -3.30 29.53
CA HIS A 109 23.27 -2.52 28.62
C HIS A 109 22.55 -1.49 27.72
N ARG A 110 22.99 -0.24 27.87
CA ARG A 110 22.78 0.85 26.92
C ARG A 110 23.10 0.33 25.52
N GLN A 111 22.14 0.37 24.61
CA GLN A 111 22.41 0.19 23.19
C GLN A 111 22.13 1.52 22.51
N ILE A 112 23.01 2.48 22.77
CA ILE A 112 23.21 3.58 21.85
C ILE A 112 24.03 2.98 20.72
N PHE A 113 23.37 2.60 19.63
CA PHE A 113 24.05 2.32 18.37
C PHE A 113 24.61 3.66 17.86
N CYS A 114 25.92 3.81 17.99
CA CYS A 114 26.71 4.89 17.41
C CYS A 114 27.69 4.24 16.43
#